data_AF-A0A8S9QC73-F1
#
_entry.id   AF-A0A8S9QC73-F1
#
_cell.length_a   1.000
_cell.length_b   1.000
_cell.length_c   1.000
_cell.angle_alpha   90.00
_cell.angle_beta   90.00
_cell.angle_gamma   90.00
#
_symmetry.space_group_name_H-M   'P 1'
#
loop_
_entity.id
_entity.type
_entity.pdbx_description
1 polymer ?
#
loop_
_entity_poly.entity_id
_entity_poly.type
_entity_poly.pdbx_seq_one_letter_code
_entity_poly.pdbx_strand_id
1 'polypeptide(L)'
;MWRIRIKIIRIWKQNTVSGGQSIEMVLVDSSGDKIHATVSNDLVSHYDELLYEDKVPTSHPCLLLSRSTSRGTGFQPVHYRVLLDGTLNTDFLVDVIGQVVEVSPVEIVAVNGKDTEKIACLLRNEE
;
A
#
# COMPACT_ATOMS: atom_id res chain seq x y z
N MET A 1 -9.26 2.63 5.81
CA MET A 1 -7.87 3.13 5.91
C MET A 1 -7.02 2.01 6.49
N TRP A 2 -6.06 1.48 5.74
CA TRP A 2 -5.27 0.31 6.14
C TRP A 2 -3.91 0.71 6.72
N ARG A 3 -3.31 -0.15 7.56
CA ARG A 3 -2.03 0.06 8.24
C ARG A 3 -1.20 -1.22 8.19
N ILE A 4 0.07 -1.09 7.77
CA ILE A 4 1.06 -2.17 7.81
C ILE A 4 2.16 -1.82 8.81
N ARG A 5 2.70 -2.82 9.52
CA ARG A 5 3.83 -2.65 10.43
C ARG A 5 5.12 -2.91 9.66
N ILE A 6 6.00 -1.92 9.64
CA ILE A 6 7.27 -1.96 8.91
C ILE A 6 8.40 -1.42 9.80
N LYS A 7 9.63 -1.81 9.47
CA LYS A 7 10.87 -1.26 10.03
C LYS A 7 11.73 -0.71 8.90
N ILE A 8 12.26 0.52 9.06
CA ILE A 8 13.27 1.06 8.16
C ILE A 8 14.60 0.38 8.49
N ILE A 9 15.16 -0.38 7.55
CA ILE A 9 16.44 -1.09 7.72
C ILE A 9 17.58 -0.44 6.93
N ARG A 10 17.26 0.47 6.00
CA ARG A 10 18.25 1.27 5.28
C ARG A 10 17.61 2.55 4.77
N ILE A 11 18.29 3.69 4.86
CA ILE A 11 17.82 4.98 4.32
C ILE A 11 18.99 5.78 3.72
N TRP A 12 18.74 6.44 2.59
CA TRP A 12 19.73 7.33 1.97
C TRP A 12 19.05 8.45 1.17
N LYS A 13 19.79 9.54 0.93
CA LYS A 13 19.36 10.62 0.05
C LYS A 13 19.96 10.44 -1.34
N GLN A 14 19.17 10.63 -2.37
CA GLN A 14 19.60 10.56 -3.77
C GLN A 14 19.26 11.85 -4.49
N ASN A 15 20.22 12.42 -5.21
CA ASN A 15 19.95 13.59 -6.06
C ASN A 15 19.28 13.13 -7.35
N THR A 16 18.23 13.84 -7.76
CA THR A 16 17.51 13.56 -9.00
C THR A 16 18.11 14.34 -10.16
N VAL A 17 17.87 13.85 -11.38
CA VAL A 17 18.41 14.43 -12.62
C VAL A 17 17.89 15.86 -12.87
N SER A 18 16.73 16.21 -12.31
CA SER A 18 16.13 17.54 -12.39
C SER A 18 16.62 18.52 -11.32
N GLY A 19 17.62 18.15 -10.52
CA GLY A 19 18.16 19.00 -9.44
C GLY A 19 17.38 18.95 -8.13
N GLY A 20 16.46 17.98 -7.98
CA GLY A 20 15.79 17.68 -6.72
C GLY A 20 16.54 16.63 -5.89
N GLN A 21 15.95 16.26 -4.76
CA GLN A 21 16.43 15.21 -3.86
C GLN A 21 15.30 14.21 -3.59
N SER A 22 15.60 12.93 -3.42
CA SER A 22 14.67 11.94 -2.89
C SER A 22 15.23 11.30 -1.63
N ILE A 23 14.35 10.79 -0.77
CA ILE A 23 14.74 9.87 0.30
C ILE A 23 14.40 8.48 -0.19
N GLU A 24 15.41 7.67 -0.37
CA GLU A 24 15.27 6.26 -0.72
C GLU A 24 15.42 5.41 0.54
N MET A 25 14.64 4.34 0.65
CA MET A 25 14.70 3.46 1.80
C MET A 25 14.39 2.01 1.46
N VAL A 26 14.91 1.12 2.30
CA VAL A 26 14.51 -0.28 2.36
C VAL A 26 13.77 -0.51 3.66
N LEU A 27 12.57 -1.03 3.53
CA LEU A 27 11.68 -1.36 4.62
C LEU A 27 11.63 -2.88 4.75
N VAL A 28 11.39 -3.38 5.95
CA VAL A 28 11.08 -4.78 6.22
C VAL A 28 9.72 -4.87 6.90
N ASP A 29 8.84 -5.73 6.39
CA ASP A 29 7.55 -6.00 7.01
C ASP A 29 7.66 -7.05 8.13
N SER A 30 6.52 -7.44 8.72
CA SER A 30 6.48 -8.46 9.78
C SER A 30 6.91 -9.86 9.34
N SER A 31 6.82 -10.16 8.04
CA SER A 31 7.19 -11.45 7.46
C SER A 31 8.69 -11.51 7.10
N GLY A 32 9.39 -10.38 7.15
CA GLY A 32 10.79 -10.27 6.78
C GLY A 32 11.01 -9.82 5.33
N ASP A 33 9.94 -9.52 4.59
CA ASP A 33 10.01 -9.11 3.20
C ASP A 33 10.53 -7.69 3.06
N LYS A 34 11.46 -7.51 2.11
CA LYS A 34 12.09 -6.20 1.84
C LYS A 34 11.29 -5.43 0.81
N ILE A 35 10.93 -4.20 1.16
CA ILE A 35 10.18 -3.29 0.30
C ILE A 35 11.04 -2.05 0.04
N HIS A 36 11.32 -1.76 -1.23
CA HIS A 36 11.92 -0.50 -1.63
C HIS A 36 10.87 0.60 -1.66
N ALA A 37 11.19 1.74 -1.07
CA ALA A 37 10.30 2.89 -1.01
C ALA A 37 11.07 4.19 -1.25
N THR A 38 10.36 5.19 -1.78
CA THR A 38 10.91 6.49 -2.15
C THR A 38 9.99 7.60 -1.67
N VAL A 39 10.56 8.62 -1.04
CA VAL A 39 9.90 9.92 -0.83
C VAL A 39 10.40 10.86 -1.93
N SER A 40 9.47 11.38 -2.71
CA SER A 40 9.77 12.34 -3.79
C SER A 40 10.21 13.69 -3.23
N ASN A 41 10.89 14.47 -4.08
CA ASN A 41 11.45 15.79 -3.76
C ASN A 41 10.51 16.72 -3.00
N ASP A 42 9.25 16.79 -3.43
CA ASP A 42 8.27 17.73 -2.88
C ASP A 42 7.91 17.43 -1.41
N LEU A 43 8.23 16.22 -0.93
CA LEU A 43 7.91 15.74 0.41
C LEU A 43 9.16 15.53 1.28
N VAL A 44 10.37 15.65 0.74
CA VAL A 44 11.62 15.39 1.47
C VAL A 44 11.71 16.24 2.73
N SER A 45 11.46 17.55 2.63
CA SER A 45 11.53 18.47 3.77
C SER A 45 10.57 18.14 4.90
N HIS A 46 9.44 17.47 4.60
CA HIS A 46 8.46 17.07 5.60
C HIS A 46 8.86 15.81 6.35
N TYR A 47 9.56 14.89 5.69
CA TYR A 47 9.85 13.55 6.22
C TYR A 47 11.30 13.34 6.66
N ASP A 48 12.22 14.26 6.35
CA ASP A 48 13.65 14.12 6.64
C ASP A 48 13.95 13.87 8.13
N GLU A 49 13.25 14.57 9.02
CA GLU A 49 13.43 14.43 10.48
C GLU A 49 12.60 13.28 11.08
N LEU A 50 11.64 12.76 10.32
CA LEU A 50 10.70 11.74 10.79
C LEU A 50 11.17 10.31 10.48
N LEU A 51 11.95 10.15 9.41
CA LEU A 51 12.40 8.87 8.89
C LEU A 51 13.88 8.66 9.19
N TYR A 52 14.20 7.65 9.99
CA TYR A 52 15.57 7.22 10.26
C TYR A 52 15.62 5.72 10.54
N GLU A 53 16.79 5.12 10.37
CA GLU A 53 17.01 3.68 10.57
C GLU A 53 16.69 3.28 12.02
N ASP A 54 16.24 2.04 12.19
CA ASP A 54 15.99 1.41 13.49
C ASP A 54 14.91 2.05 14.39
N LYS A 55 14.27 3.14 13.96
CA LYS A 55 13.01 3.57 14.57
C LYS A 55 11.89 2.63 14.15
N VAL A 56 11.26 1.96 15.10
CA VAL A 56 9.87 1.53 14.92
C VAL A 56 9.02 2.79 15.03
N PRO A 57 8.28 3.24 14.00
CA PRO A 57 7.53 4.48 14.08
C PRO A 57 6.41 4.34 15.14
N THR A 58 6.69 4.73 16.39
CA THR A 58 5.82 4.48 17.54
C THR A 58 4.66 5.47 17.66
N SER A 59 4.48 6.37 16.71
CA SER A 59 3.29 7.21 16.64
C SER A 59 3.06 7.68 15.20
N HIS A 60 2.37 6.85 14.43
CA HIS A 60 1.64 7.22 13.21
C HIS A 60 2.35 8.14 12.18
N PRO A 61 3.27 7.60 11.37
CA PRO A 61 3.33 7.97 9.96
C PRO A 61 2.79 6.79 9.15
N CYS A 62 1.56 6.95 8.63
CA CYS A 62 0.99 6.04 7.64
C CYS A 62 1.75 6.28 6.33
N LEU A 63 2.80 5.51 6.06
CA LEU A 63 3.45 5.54 4.74
C LEU A 63 2.56 4.77 3.77
N LEU A 64 1.88 5.49 2.87
CA LEU A 64 1.21 4.91 1.72
C LEU A 64 2.29 4.45 0.75
N LEU A 65 2.66 3.17 0.83
CA LEU A 65 3.60 2.55 -0.09
C LEU A 65 2.82 1.98 -1.27
N SER A 66 2.91 2.62 -2.43
CA SER A 66 2.54 1.97 -3.69
C SER A 66 3.76 1.24 -4.24
N ARG A 67 3.58 -0.02 -4.65
CA ARG A 67 4.66 -0.82 -5.23
C ARG A 67 4.93 -0.31 -6.66
N SER A 68 5.97 0.50 -6.84
CA SER A 68 6.40 0.92 -8.17
C SER A 68 7.11 -0.23 -8.89
N THR A 69 6.37 -0.99 -9.71
CA THR A 69 6.97 -1.83 -10.74
C THR A 69 7.24 -0.97 -11.97
N SER A 70 8.43 -1.09 -12.56
CA SER A 70 9.00 -0.26 -13.65
C SER A 70 8.24 -0.22 -14.99
N ARG A 71 6.96 -0.60 -15.01
CA ARG A 71 6.06 -0.41 -16.14
C ARG A 71 4.76 0.20 -15.62
N GLY A 72 4.65 1.52 -15.81
CA GLY A 72 3.41 2.31 -15.84
C GLY A 72 2.34 1.96 -14.82
N THR A 73 2.24 2.79 -13.77
CA THR A 73 1.30 2.68 -12.65
C THR A 73 1.58 1.47 -11.75
N GLY A 74 1.81 1.67 -10.46
CA GLY A 74 2.01 0.59 -9.48
C GLY A 74 0.74 -0.25 -9.22
N PHE A 75 -0.12 -0.36 -10.23
CA PHE A 75 -1.41 -1.02 -10.23
C PHE A 75 -1.36 -2.14 -11.28
N GLN A 76 -1.39 -3.40 -10.81
CA GLN A 76 -1.29 -4.59 -11.65
C GLN A 76 -2.53 -5.46 -11.48
N PRO A 77 -3.66 -5.12 -12.15
CA PRO A 77 -4.92 -5.80 -11.94
C PRO A 77 -4.80 -7.29 -12.28
N VAL A 78 -5.22 -8.13 -11.34
CA VAL A 78 -5.32 -9.57 -11.56
C VAL A 78 -6.66 -9.89 -12.22
N HIS A 79 -6.65 -10.90 -13.08
CA HIS A 79 -7.86 -11.35 -13.78
C HIS A 79 -8.83 -12.06 -12.82
N TYR A 80 -10.14 -11.80 -12.95
CA TYR A 80 -11.17 -12.32 -12.04
C TYR A 80 -11.20 -13.85 -11.94
N ARG A 81 -10.86 -14.57 -13.02
CA ARG A 81 -10.79 -16.05 -12.99
C ARG A 81 -9.81 -16.56 -11.92
N VAL A 82 -8.69 -15.87 -11.73
CA VAL A 82 -7.65 -16.23 -10.77
C VAL A 82 -8.06 -15.88 -9.33
N LEU A 83 -8.97 -14.92 -9.15
CA LEU A 83 -9.60 -14.65 -7.85
C LEU A 83 -10.62 -15.74 -7.50
N LEU A 84 -11.45 -16.12 -8.48
CA LEU A 84 -12.58 -17.02 -8.29
C LEU A 84 -12.19 -18.48 -8.19
N ASP A 85 -11.04 -18.88 -8.75
CA ASP A 85 -10.53 -20.25 -8.63
C ASP A 85 -9.93 -20.54 -7.24
N GLY A 86 -9.74 -19.51 -6.41
CA GLY A 86 -9.23 -19.63 -5.04
C GLY A 86 -7.77 -20.09 -4.94
N THR A 87 -7.02 -20.03 -6.04
CA THR A 87 -5.62 -20.52 -6.08
C THR A 87 -4.62 -19.50 -5.57
N LEU A 88 -5.02 -18.23 -5.43
CA LEU A 88 -4.16 -17.18 -4.91
C LEU A 88 -3.85 -17.38 -3.43
N ASN A 89 -2.59 -17.14 -3.08
CA ASN A 89 -2.19 -17.09 -1.69
C ASN A 89 -2.83 -15.86 -1.01
N THR A 90 -3.69 -16.13 -0.03
CA THR A 90 -4.46 -15.12 0.71
C THR A 90 -3.62 -14.22 1.62
N ASP A 91 -2.34 -14.54 1.83
CA ASP A 91 -1.40 -13.71 2.58
C ASP A 91 -0.89 -12.50 1.76
N PHE A 92 -1.17 -12.47 0.46
CA PHE A 92 -0.73 -11.41 -0.45
C PHE A 92 -1.89 -10.55 -0.96
N LEU A 93 -1.61 -9.26 -1.17
CA LEU A 93 -2.55 -8.32 -1.78
C LEU A 93 -2.57 -8.47 -3.30
N VAL A 94 -3.73 -8.21 -3.89
CA VAL A 94 -3.95 -8.19 -5.33
C VAL A 94 -4.71 -6.93 -5.74
N ASP A 95 -4.38 -6.38 -6.89
CA ASP A 95 -5.09 -5.26 -7.48
C ASP A 95 -6.25 -5.78 -8.34
N VAL A 96 -7.42 -5.12 -8.32
CA VAL A 96 -8.59 -5.51 -9.13
C VAL A 96 -9.22 -4.27 -9.77
N ILE A 97 -9.53 -4.33 -11.07
CA ILE A 97 -10.35 -3.32 -11.79
C ILE A 97 -11.54 -4.03 -12.39
N GLY A 98 -12.72 -3.46 -12.17
CA GLY A 98 -13.93 -3.87 -12.86
C GLY A 98 -15.01 -2.82 -12.74
N GLN A 99 -16.00 -2.90 -13.60
CA GLN A 99 -17.16 -2.04 -13.56
C GLN A 99 -18.02 -2.38 -12.34
N VAL A 100 -18.39 -1.37 -11.54
CA VAL A 100 -19.38 -1.53 -10.47
C VAL A 100 -20.76 -1.73 -11.10
N VAL A 101 -21.36 -2.90 -10.86
CA VAL A 101 -22.70 -3.24 -11.36
C VAL A 101 -23.75 -3.05 -10.28
N GLU A 102 -23.38 -3.30 -9.03
CA GLU A 102 -24.28 -3.18 -7.89
C GLU A 102 -23.53 -2.64 -6.67
N VAL A 103 -24.23 -1.88 -5.84
CA VAL A 103 -23.75 -1.40 -4.54
C VAL A 103 -24.85 -1.68 -3.53
N SER A 104 -24.51 -2.35 -2.43
CA SER A 104 -25.46 -2.62 -1.36
C SER A 104 -25.80 -1.34 -0.59
N PRO A 105 -26.92 -1.32 0.16
CA PRO A 105 -27.09 -0.37 1.25
C PRO A 105 -25.95 -0.47 2.26
N VAL A 106 -25.73 0.60 3.03
CA VAL A 106 -24.79 0.59 4.15
C VAL A 106 -25.36 -0.28 5.26
N GLU A 107 -24.59 -1.29 5.65
CA GLU A 107 -24.87 -2.17 6.79
C GLU A 107 -23.99 -1.77 7.97
N ILE A 108 -24.50 -1.89 9.19
CA ILE A 108 -23.68 -1.74 10.40
C ILE A 108 -23.34 -3.15 10.91
N VAL A 109 -22.05 -3.45 10.99
CA VAL A 109 -21.51 -4.73 11.49
C VAL A 109 -20.61 -4.51 12.69
N ALA A 110 -20.68 -5.41 13.68
CA ALA A 110 -19.80 -5.35 14.84
C ALA A 110 -18.45 -6.03 14.53
N VAL A 111 -17.36 -5.27 14.58
CA VAL A 111 -15.98 -5.76 14.40
C VAL A 111 -15.20 -5.47 15.67
N ASN A 112 -14.70 -6.52 16.33
CA ASN A 112 -13.97 -6.41 17.61
C ASN A 112 -14.75 -5.60 18.68
N GLY A 113 -16.07 -5.79 18.75
CA GLY A 113 -16.95 -5.10 19.70
C GLY A 113 -17.24 -3.64 19.37
N LYS A 114 -16.91 -3.18 18.16
CA LYS A 114 -17.24 -1.82 17.68
C LYS A 114 -18.10 -1.88 16.42
N ASP A 115 -19.11 -1.03 16.38
CA ASP A 115 -19.94 -0.84 15.20
C ASP A 115 -19.10 -0.25 14.05
N THR A 116 -19.24 -0.86 12.88
CA THR A 116 -18.49 -0.53 11.66
C THR A 116 -19.44 -0.52 10.48
N GLU A 117 -19.41 0.53 9.68
CA GLU A 117 -20.18 0.59 8.43
C GLU A 117 -19.53 -0.28 7.36
N LYS A 118 -20.34 -1.06 6.66
CA LYS A 118 -19.95 -1.97 5.59
C LYS A 118 -20.82 -1.72 4.37
N ILE A 119 -20.18 -1.68 3.21
CA ILE A 119 -20.83 -1.67 1.90
C ILE A 119 -20.24 -2.82 1.09
N ALA A 120 -21.07 -3.53 0.35
CA ALA A 120 -20.65 -4.52 -0.63
C ALA A 120 -20.85 -3.96 -2.04
N CYS A 121 -19.92 -4.26 -2.95
CA CYS A 121 -20.04 -3.92 -4.36
C CYS A 121 -19.92 -5.18 -5.19
N LEU A 122 -20.75 -5.31 -6.23
CA LEU A 122 -20.57 -6.33 -7.26
C LEU A 122 -19.78 -5.72 -8.41
N LEU A 123 -18.63 -6.32 -8.70
CA LEU A 123 -17.76 -5.90 -9.79
C LEU A 123 -17.89 -6.87 -10.97
N ARG A 124 -18.01 -6.32 -12.18
CA ARG A 124 -17.94 -7.05 -13.44
C ARG A 124 -16.60 -6.77 -14.12
N ASN A 125 -15.93 -7.83 -14.56
CA ASN A 125 -14.73 -7.71 -15.38
C ASN A 125 -15.07 -7.05 -16.73
N GLU A 126 -14.19 -6.19 -17.24
CA GLU A 126 -14.40 -5.49 -18.52
C GLU A 126 -13.91 -6.28 -19.76
N GLU A 127 -13.26 -7.43 -19.56
CA GLU A 127 -12.90 -8.38 -20.64
C GLU A 127 -14.06 -9.26 -21.12
#